data_AF-A0A150PSZ8-F1
#
_entry.id   AF-A0A150PSZ8-F1
#
_cell.length_a   1.000
_cell.length_b   1.000
_cell.length_c   1.000
_cell.angle_alpha   90.00
_cell.angle_beta   90.00
_cell.angle_gamma   90.00
#
_symmetry.space_group_name_H-M   'P 1'
#
loop_
_entity.id
_entity.type
_entity.pdbx_description
1 polymer ?
#
loop_
_entity_poly.entity_id
_entity_poly.type
_entity_poly.pdbx_seq_one_letter_code
_entity_poly.pdbx_strand_id
1 'polypeptide(L)'
;MGPACPASLGARVAAGAIAKGHNSTEGLTEAKADGQIHAHGHAMHAFAYPGARLPQAGIQYDAAAARRSWAAMRSFLEEVLERRSC
;
A
#
# COMPACT_ATOMS: atom_id res chain seq x y z
N MET A 1 -4.86 33.70 -15.43
CA MET A 1 -5.63 32.70 -14.67
C MET A 1 -5.02 31.32 -14.97
N GLY A 2 -4.01 30.89 -14.20
CA GLY A 2 -3.48 29.52 -14.27
C GLY A 2 -4.27 28.64 -13.32
N PRO A 3 -4.55 27.36 -13.64
CA PRO A 3 -5.40 26.54 -12.79
C PRO A 3 -4.69 26.27 -11.47
N ALA A 4 -5.41 26.58 -10.39
CA ALA A 4 -4.97 26.45 -9.02
C ALA A 4 -4.46 25.03 -8.74
N CYS A 5 -3.28 24.91 -8.13
CA CYS A 5 -2.85 23.71 -7.42
C CYS A 5 -3.79 23.51 -6.22
N PRO A 6 -4.65 22.48 -6.17
CA PRO A 6 -5.47 22.23 -5.00
C PRO A 6 -4.60 21.47 -3.99
N ALA A 7 -3.84 22.23 -3.19
CA ALA A 7 -3.08 21.74 -2.04
C ALA A 7 -3.99 21.35 -0.87
N SER A 8 -5.07 20.63 -1.14
CA SER A 8 -5.99 20.07 -0.14
C SER A 8 -6.39 18.66 -0.55
N LEU A 9 -5.41 17.78 -0.75
CA LEU A 9 -5.67 16.36 -0.91
C LEU A 9 -5.09 15.65 0.32
N GLY A 10 -5.96 14.98 1.07
CA GLY A 10 -5.65 14.27 2.31
C GLY A 10 -4.40 13.42 2.18
N ALA A 11 -3.74 13.16 3.33
CA ALA A 11 -2.56 12.31 3.38
C ALA A 11 -2.84 11.01 2.61
N ARG A 12 -2.14 10.83 1.49
CA ARG A 12 -2.25 9.63 0.67
C ARG A 12 -1.48 8.52 1.38
N VAL A 13 -2.12 7.37 1.59
CA VAL A 13 -1.54 6.26 2.34
C VAL A 13 -1.66 4.97 1.53
N ALA A 14 -0.53 4.28 1.33
CA ALA A 14 -0.51 2.91 0.84
C ALA A 14 -0.35 1.97 2.04
N ALA A 15 -1.33 1.08 2.25
CA ALA A 15 -1.31 0.12 3.35
C ALA A 15 -1.42 -1.32 2.83
N GLY A 16 -0.58 -2.21 3.36
CA GLY A 16 -0.71 -3.65 3.14
C GLY A 16 -1.78 -4.21 4.08
N ALA A 17 -2.83 -4.81 3.53
CA ALA A 17 -3.90 -5.42 4.33
C ALA A 17 -3.75 -6.95 4.41
N ILE A 18 -3.87 -7.47 5.61
CA ILE A 18 -4.10 -8.90 5.86
C ILE A 18 -5.62 -9.05 5.93
N ALA A 19 -6.21 -9.77 4.96
CA ALA A 19 -7.66 -9.86 4.82
C ALA A 19 -8.30 -10.58 6.04
N LYS A 20 -8.91 -9.81 6.95
CA LYS A 20 -9.87 -10.29 7.95
C LYS A 20 -11.20 -9.61 7.70
N GLY A 21 -12.15 -10.35 7.11
CA GLY A 21 -13.62 -10.27 7.25
C GLY A 21 -14.42 -8.94 7.21
N HIS A 22 -13.82 -7.76 7.31
CA HIS A 22 -14.49 -6.45 7.37
C HIS A 22 -13.96 -5.53 6.26
N ASN A 23 -14.77 -4.55 5.84
CA ASN A 23 -14.41 -3.60 4.80
C ASN A 23 -13.27 -2.68 5.27
N SER A 24 -12.02 -3.05 4.96
CA SER A 24 -10.81 -2.36 5.45
C SER A 24 -10.63 -0.95 4.90
N THR A 25 -11.52 -0.48 4.02
CA THR A 25 -11.45 0.84 3.37
C THR A 25 -12.27 1.91 4.09
N GLU A 26 -13.10 1.55 5.09
CA GLU A 26 -14.00 2.49 5.79
C GLU A 26 -13.22 3.63 6.45
N GLY A 27 -12.14 3.32 7.18
CA GLY A 27 -11.30 4.35 7.83
C GLY A 27 -10.57 5.27 6.83
N LEU A 28 -10.19 4.75 5.66
CA LEU A 28 -9.61 5.58 4.59
C LEU A 28 -10.67 6.52 3.99
N THR A 29 -11.89 6.01 3.84
CA THR A 29 -13.03 6.75 3.29
C THR A 29 -13.47 7.87 4.23
N GLU A 30 -13.59 7.57 5.53
CA GLU A 30 -13.94 8.55 6.56
C GLU A 30 -12.88 9.65 6.68
N ALA A 31 -11.60 9.29 6.61
CA ALA A 31 -10.49 10.23 6.62
C ALA A 31 -10.37 11.07 5.32
N LYS A 32 -11.21 10.80 4.30
CA LYS A 32 -11.08 11.36 2.94
C LYS A 32 -9.64 11.20 2.39
N ALA A 33 -9.00 10.09 2.78
CA ALA A 33 -7.65 9.77 2.37
C ALA A 33 -7.72 9.10 1.00
N ASP A 34 -6.91 9.59 0.07
CA ASP A 34 -6.74 8.96 -1.23
C ASP A 34 -5.69 7.83 -1.07
N GLY A 35 -6.21 6.67 -0.66
CA GLY A 35 -5.42 5.50 -0.27
C GLY A 35 -5.76 4.27 -1.09
N GLN A 36 -4.77 3.37 -1.22
CA GLN A 36 -4.91 2.11 -1.93
C GLN A 36 -4.57 0.96 -0.98
N ILE A 37 -5.34 -0.12 -1.04
CA ILE A 37 -5.14 -1.35 -0.27
C ILE A 37 -4.86 -2.51 -1.22
N HIS A 38 -3.70 -3.13 -1.09
CA HIS A 38 -3.32 -4.31 -1.87
C HIS A 38 -3.32 -5.56 -1.00
N ALA A 39 -4.19 -6.52 -1.34
CA ALA A 39 -4.26 -7.82 -0.68
C ALA A 39 -3.51 -8.87 -1.52
N HIS A 40 -2.54 -9.54 -0.92
CA HIS A 40 -1.81 -10.65 -1.54
C HIS A 40 -2.25 -11.97 -0.91
N GLY A 41 -3.12 -12.71 -1.60
CA GLY A 41 -3.56 -14.04 -1.17
C GLY A 41 -2.36 -14.99 -0.98
N HIS A 42 -2.36 -15.73 0.13
CA HIS A 42 -1.31 -16.66 0.57
C HIS A 42 0.01 -16.03 1.05
N ALA A 43 0.15 -14.70 0.99
CA ALA A 43 1.32 -14.03 1.57
C ALA A 43 1.23 -14.01 3.10
N MET A 44 2.31 -14.41 3.75
CA MET A 44 2.43 -14.45 5.21
C MET A 44 3.12 -13.18 5.75
N HIS A 45 3.25 -13.04 7.07
CA HIS A 45 3.94 -11.89 7.64
C HIS A 45 5.41 -11.86 7.17
N ALA A 46 5.95 -10.65 7.00
CA ALA A 46 7.28 -10.40 6.45
C ALA A 46 7.56 -11.06 5.09
N PHE A 47 6.53 -11.19 4.23
CA PHE A 47 6.66 -11.75 2.87
C PHE A 47 7.70 -11.04 1.99
N ALA A 48 8.06 -9.79 2.29
CA ALA A 48 9.05 -9.01 1.55
C ALA A 48 10.49 -9.19 2.04
N TYR A 49 10.72 -9.85 3.18
CA TYR A 49 12.05 -10.05 3.75
C TYR A 49 12.60 -11.44 3.34
N PRO A 50 13.68 -11.53 2.52
CA PRO A 50 14.21 -12.81 2.05
C PRO A 50 14.67 -13.77 3.15
N GLY A 51 15.02 -13.25 4.33
CA GLY A 51 15.41 -14.07 5.50
C GLY A 51 14.24 -14.60 6.32
N ALA A 52 12.98 -14.31 5.95
CA ALA A 52 11.81 -14.76 6.69
C ALA A 52 11.61 -16.28 6.52
N ARG A 53 11.89 -17.05 7.58
CA ARG A 53 11.79 -18.50 7.58
C ARG A 53 11.28 -19.06 8.92
N LEU A 54 10.07 -18.66 9.30
CA LEU A 54 9.37 -19.16 10.50
C LEU A 54 7.89 -19.42 10.17
N PRO A 55 7.60 -20.46 9.36
CA PRO A 55 6.24 -20.72 8.89
C PRO A 55 5.26 -21.03 10.03
N GLN A 56 5.73 -21.59 11.15
CA GLN A 56 4.89 -21.84 12.33
C GLN A 56 4.40 -20.55 13.01
N ALA A 57 5.15 -19.46 12.90
CA ALA A 57 4.73 -18.13 13.35
C ALA A 57 4.01 -17.34 12.24
N GLY A 58 3.74 -17.98 11.09
CA GLY A 58 3.18 -17.33 9.93
C GLY A 58 4.09 -16.26 9.34
N ILE A 59 5.41 -16.48 9.38
CA ILE A 59 6.43 -15.60 8.81
C ILE A 59 7.17 -16.36 7.71
N GLN A 60 6.97 -15.96 6.46
CA GLN A 60 7.58 -16.65 5.33
C GLN A 60 7.76 -15.69 4.16
N TYR A 61 8.95 -15.69 3.59
CA TYR A 61 9.24 -14.95 2.36
C TYR A 61 8.41 -15.49 1.19
N ASP A 62 7.79 -14.58 0.42
CA ASP A 62 7.12 -14.88 -0.85
C ASP A 62 7.61 -13.89 -1.91
N ALA A 63 8.42 -14.39 -2.84
CA ALA A 63 9.02 -13.57 -3.90
C ALA A 63 7.99 -12.93 -4.83
N ALA A 64 6.85 -13.58 -5.08
CA ALA A 64 5.82 -13.05 -5.96
C ALA A 64 5.03 -11.92 -5.27
N ALA A 65 4.68 -12.10 -4.00
CA ALA A 65 4.06 -11.06 -3.18
C ALA A 65 5.00 -9.86 -2.99
N ALA A 66 6.28 -10.12 -2.68
CA ALA A 66 7.31 -9.09 -2.54
C ALA A 66 7.43 -8.23 -3.81
N ARG A 67 7.58 -8.88 -4.97
CA ARG A 67 7.69 -8.17 -6.26
C ARG A 67 6.45 -7.33 -6.59
N ARG A 68 5.24 -7.87 -6.38
CA ARG A 68 3.99 -7.15 -6.64
C ARG A 68 3.81 -5.95 -5.69
N SER A 69 4.11 -6.13 -4.41
CA SER A 69 4.05 -5.04 -3.43
C SER A 69 5.05 -3.93 -3.76
N TRP A 70 6.25 -4.29 -4.21
CA TRP A 70 7.29 -3.32 -4.57
C TRP A 70 6.93 -2.53 -5.82
N ALA A 71 6.38 -3.18 -6.85
CA ALA A 71 5.89 -2.49 -8.04
C ALA A 71 4.79 -1.48 -7.69
N ALA A 72 3.81 -1.91 -6.89
CA ALA A 72 2.74 -1.03 -6.41
C ALA A 72 3.25 0.18 -5.63
N MET A 73 4.18 -0.04 -4.70
CA MET A 73 4.77 1.02 -3.90
C MET A 73 5.50 2.05 -4.79
N ARG A 74 6.27 1.59 -5.78
CA ARG A 74 6.95 2.49 -6.72
C ARG A 74 5.96 3.32 -7.53
N SER A 75 4.95 2.68 -8.12
CA SER A 75 3.93 3.39 -8.89
C SER A 75 3.19 4.45 -8.05
N PHE A 76 2.89 4.15 -6.78
CA PHE A 76 2.28 5.12 -5.87
C PHE A 76 3.22 6.28 -5.54
N LEU A 77 4.51 6.01 -5.28
CA LEU A 77 5.49 7.06 -5.00
C LEU A 77 5.75 7.95 -6.21
N GLU A 78 5.88 7.37 -7.41
CA GLU A 78 5.96 8.09 -8.68
C GLU A 78 4.76 9.05 -8.80
N GLU A 79 3.55 8.54 -8.63
CA GLU A 79 2.33 9.35 -8.71
C GLU A 79 2.28 10.49 -7.67
N VAL A 80 2.70 10.24 -6.43
CA VAL A 80 2.66 11.25 -5.36
C VAL A 80 3.74 12.32 -5.51
N LEU A 81 4.94 11.92 -5.94
CA LEU A 81 6.09 12.81 -6.05
C LEU A 81 6.07 13.62 -7.35
N GLU A 82 5.64 13.02 -8.46
CA GLU A 82 5.55 13.70 -9.77
C GLU A 82 4.34 14.65 -9.85
N ARG A 83 3.24 14.37 -9.12
CA ARG A 83 2.07 15.26 -9.07
C ARG A 83 2.29 16.49 -8.17
N ARG A 84 3.40 16.54 -7.42
CA ARG A 84 3.75 17.66 -6.52
C ARG A 84 4.72 18.66 -7.14
N SER A 85 5.28 18.40 -8.32
CA SER A 85 6.12 19.36 -9.04
C SER A 85 5.25 20.39 -9.79
N CYS A 86 4.85 21.43 -9.07
CA CYS A 86 4.37 22.71 -9.57
C CYS A 86 5.03 23.82 -8.75
#